data_AF-D6Y319-F1
#
_entry.id   AF-D6Y319-F1
#
_cell.length_a   1.000
_cell.length_b   1.000
_cell.length_c   1.000
_cell.angle_alpha   90.00
_cell.angle_beta   90.00
_cell.angle_gamma   90.00
#
_symmetry.space_group_name_H-M   'P 1'
#
loop_
_entity.id
_entity.type
_entity.pdbx_description
1 polymer ?
#
loop_
_entity_poly.entity_id
_entity_poly.type
_entity_poly.pdbx_seq_one_letter_code
_entity_poly.pdbx_strand_id
1 'polypeptide(L)'
;MAMNTTYLNLIAETGRSTLTHIGLVNGSGVEISGGSYARKAVTWTAASNGVIRPNADLVFDVPSGATVAGWRAYSGSAGGATNYGGADLTSQNFASSGTYTLLAASTSISHS
;
A
#
# COMPACT_ATOMS: atom_id res chain seq x y z
N MET A 1 27.33 12.10 -1.95
CA MET A 1 26.37 13.21 -1.72
C MET A 1 24.98 12.62 -1.85
N ALA A 2 24.11 12.79 -0.85
CA ALA A 2 22.71 12.40 -0.97
C ALA A 2 21.95 13.38 -1.88
N MET A 3 20.85 12.93 -2.48
CA MET A 3 19.95 13.81 -3.21
C MET A 3 19.32 14.84 -2.27
N ASN A 4 19.02 16.04 -2.77
CA ASN A 4 18.40 17.07 -1.94
C ASN A 4 16.88 16.81 -1.74
N THR A 5 16.32 17.36 -0.67
CA THR A 5 14.90 17.20 -0.32
C THR A 5 13.94 17.68 -1.41
N THR A 6 14.29 18.71 -2.17
CA THR A 6 13.45 19.21 -3.27
C THR A 6 13.25 18.13 -4.34
N TYR A 7 14.33 17.47 -4.74
CA TYR A 7 14.27 16.37 -5.70
C TYR A 7 13.51 15.17 -5.15
N LEU A 8 13.76 14.79 -3.89
CA LEU A 8 13.06 13.69 -3.24
C LEU A 8 11.54 13.95 -3.15
N ASN A 9 11.14 15.18 -2.80
CA ASN A 9 9.74 15.58 -2.76
C ASN A 9 9.09 15.57 -4.15
N LEU A 10 9.82 15.97 -5.20
CA LEU A 10 9.31 15.93 -6.58
C LEU A 10 8.99 14.49 -7.03
N ILE A 11 9.87 13.54 -6.72
CA ILE A 11 9.61 12.12 -7.00
C ILE A 11 8.42 11.63 -6.19
N ALA A 12 8.38 11.92 -4.89
CA ALA A 12 7.30 11.51 -4.01
C ALA A 12 5.94 12.05 -4.48
N GLU A 13 5.91 13.29 -4.95
CA GLU A 13 4.71 13.93 -5.49
C GLU A 13 4.24 13.25 -6.80
N THR A 14 5.17 12.89 -7.68
CA THR A 14 4.87 12.11 -8.88
C THR A 14 4.35 10.72 -8.53
N GLY A 15 4.97 10.09 -7.52
CA GLY A 15 4.55 8.81 -6.97
C GLY A 15 3.11 8.86 -6.45
N ARG A 16 2.76 9.88 -5.67
CA ARG A 16 1.39 10.08 -5.17
C ARG A 16 0.34 10.15 -6.28
N SER A 17 0.64 10.77 -7.41
CA SER A 17 -0.29 10.83 -8.57
C SER A 17 -0.40 9.50 -9.33
N THR A 18 0.67 8.70 -9.34
CA THR A 18 0.71 7.42 -10.04
C THR A 18 0.07 6.30 -9.22
N LEU A 19 0.29 6.33 -7.90
CA LEU A 19 -0.08 5.27 -6.97
C LEU A 19 -1.44 5.55 -6.39
N THR A 20 -2.49 5.13 -7.08
CA THR A 20 -3.87 5.47 -6.72
C THR A 20 -4.52 4.46 -5.78
N HIS A 21 -3.95 3.25 -5.65
CA HIS A 21 -4.51 2.16 -4.87
C HIS A 21 -3.47 1.42 -4.04
N ILE A 22 -3.90 0.85 -2.92
CA ILE A 22 -3.13 -0.10 -2.13
C ILE A 22 -3.85 -1.45 -2.11
N GLY A 23 -3.09 -2.54 -2.24
CA GLY A 23 -3.53 -3.91 -2.03
C GLY A 23 -2.67 -4.62 -0.98
N LEU A 24 -3.23 -5.66 -0.37
CA LEU A 24 -2.55 -6.57 0.54
C LEU A 24 -1.98 -7.78 -0.22
N VAL A 25 -0.84 -8.27 0.23
CA VAL A 25 -0.17 -9.44 -0.32
C VAL A 25 0.14 -10.48 0.76
N ASN A 26 0.31 -11.73 0.34
CA ASN A 26 0.80 -12.81 1.21
C ASN A 26 2.33 -12.80 1.35
N GLY A 27 2.86 -13.79 2.08
CA GLY A 27 4.30 -13.90 2.35
C GLY A 27 5.18 -14.12 1.11
N SER A 28 4.59 -14.50 -0.02
CA SER A 28 5.27 -14.62 -1.31
C SER A 28 5.10 -13.38 -2.20
N GLY A 29 4.47 -12.32 -1.69
CA GLY A 29 4.19 -11.10 -2.44
C GLY A 29 3.01 -11.22 -3.43
N VAL A 30 2.25 -12.31 -3.40
CA VAL A 30 1.07 -12.50 -4.24
C VAL A 30 -0.10 -11.76 -3.61
N GLU A 31 -0.81 -10.98 -4.42
CA GLU A 31 -1.97 -10.22 -3.97
C GLU A 31 -3.08 -11.15 -3.45
N ILE A 32 -3.66 -10.76 -2.32
CA ILE A 32 -4.85 -11.43 -1.79
C ILE A 32 -5.99 -11.29 -2.80
N SER A 33 -6.83 -12.31 -2.92
CA SER A 33 -7.98 -12.30 -3.82
C SER A 33 -9.10 -13.19 -3.27
N GLY A 34 -10.30 -13.03 -3.81
CA GLY A 34 -11.49 -13.78 -3.39
C GLY A 34 -12.34 -13.07 -2.34
N GLY A 35 -13.57 -13.55 -2.18
CA GLY A 35 -14.58 -12.90 -1.33
C GLY A 35 -14.85 -11.45 -1.74
N SER A 36 -15.01 -10.58 -0.75
CA SER A 36 -15.20 -9.13 -0.94
C SER A 36 -13.89 -8.33 -1.00
N TYR A 37 -12.73 -9.02 -1.04
CA TYR A 37 -11.45 -8.32 -1.10
C TYR A 37 -11.36 -7.48 -2.37
N ALA A 38 -10.99 -6.20 -2.17
CA ALA A 38 -10.64 -5.29 -3.24
C ALA A 38 -9.52 -4.36 -2.75
N ARG A 39 -8.67 -3.91 -3.69
CA ARG A 39 -7.73 -2.83 -3.43
C ARG A 39 -8.48 -1.59 -2.94
N LYS A 40 -7.88 -0.83 -2.04
CA LYS A 40 -8.47 0.41 -1.52
C LYS A 40 -7.83 1.60 -2.21
N ALA A 41 -8.66 2.54 -2.67
CA ALA A 41 -8.17 3.82 -3.16
C ALA A 41 -7.43 4.54 -2.04
N VAL A 42 -6.28 5.14 -2.35
CA VAL A 42 -5.46 5.87 -1.38
C VAL A 42 -5.37 7.33 -1.78
N THR A 43 -5.59 8.21 -0.81
CA THR A 43 -5.21 9.61 -0.91
C THR A 43 -3.97 9.79 -0.05
N TRP A 44 -2.89 10.30 -0.65
CA TRP A 44 -1.66 10.53 0.09
C TRP A 44 -1.58 11.96 0.62
N THR A 45 -0.86 12.14 1.72
CA THR A 45 -0.41 13.44 2.20
C THR A 45 0.51 14.11 1.18
N ALA A 46 0.68 15.43 1.30
CA ALA A 46 1.73 16.13 0.56
C ALA A 46 3.11 15.53 0.87
N ALA A 47 3.97 15.52 -0.13
CA ALA A 47 5.35 15.05 0.03
C ALA A 47 6.13 15.92 1.03
N SER A 48 6.83 15.28 1.96
CA SER A 48 7.73 15.94 2.88
C SER A 48 8.93 15.05 3.17
N ASN A 49 10.15 15.59 3.01
CA ASN A 49 11.40 14.84 3.15
C ASN A 49 11.46 13.55 2.31
N GLY A 50 10.90 13.58 1.09
CA GLY A 50 10.81 12.40 0.21
C GLY A 50 9.78 11.37 0.64
N VAL A 51 8.91 11.69 1.60
CA VAL A 51 7.93 10.77 2.17
C VAL A 51 6.51 11.18 1.82
N ILE A 52 5.70 10.21 1.43
CA ILE A 52 4.24 10.30 1.36
C ILE A 52 3.61 9.20 2.22
N ARG A 53 2.46 9.50 2.81
CA ARG A 53 1.68 8.57 3.65
C ARG A 53 0.21 8.59 3.24
N PRO A 54 -0.56 7.50 3.39
CA PRO A 54 -2.01 7.61 3.33
C PRO A 54 -2.49 8.68 4.31
N ASN A 55 -3.50 9.46 3.94
CA ASN A 55 -4.07 10.49 4.82
C ASN A 55 -5.10 9.92 5.82
N ALA A 56 -5.49 8.66 5.65
CA ALA A 56 -6.43 7.94 6.48
C ALA A 56 -6.13 6.43 6.44
N ASP A 57 -6.55 5.71 7.47
CA ASP A 57 -6.41 4.26 7.53
C ASP A 57 -7.22 3.59 6.42
N LEU A 58 -6.70 2.48 5.90
CA LEU A 58 -7.37 1.70 4.86
C LEU A 58 -7.85 0.37 5.43
N VAL A 59 -9.15 0.14 5.37
CA VAL A 59 -9.78 -1.09 5.88
C VAL A 59 -10.06 -2.04 4.72
N PHE A 60 -9.45 -3.22 4.76
CA PHE A 60 -9.57 -4.28 3.76
C PHE A 60 -10.43 -5.42 4.28
N ASP A 61 -11.32 -5.92 3.44
CA ASP A 61 -12.00 -7.19 3.65
C ASP A 61 -11.05 -8.33 3.26
N VAL A 62 -10.78 -9.25 4.18
CA VAL A 62 -9.85 -10.36 3.98
C VAL A 62 -10.63 -11.68 4.01
N PRO A 63 -10.54 -12.51 2.96
CA PRO A 63 -11.27 -13.77 2.89
C PRO A 63 -10.68 -14.81 3.85
N SER A 64 -11.49 -15.82 4.22
CA SER A 64 -11.03 -16.93 5.04
C SER A 64 -9.91 -17.71 4.34
N GLY A 65 -8.90 -18.12 5.11
CA GLY A 65 -7.72 -18.84 4.62
C GLY A 65 -6.62 -17.94 4.05
N ALA A 66 -6.84 -16.62 3.99
CA ALA A 66 -5.79 -15.69 3.56
C ALA A 66 -4.79 -15.39 4.69
N THR A 67 -3.54 -15.18 4.32
CA THR A 67 -2.50 -14.65 5.20
C THR A 67 -2.02 -13.33 4.63
N VAL A 68 -2.23 -12.24 5.36
CA VAL A 68 -1.70 -10.91 5.02
C VAL A 68 -0.29 -10.82 5.57
N ALA A 69 0.69 -10.48 4.73
CA ALA A 69 2.10 -10.34 5.12
C ALA A 69 2.79 -9.13 4.47
N GLY A 70 2.05 -8.30 3.74
CA GLY A 70 2.59 -7.09 3.12
C GLY A 70 1.51 -6.27 2.47
N TRP A 71 1.88 -5.08 2.02
CA TRP A 71 1.05 -4.24 1.16
C TRP A 71 1.85 -3.77 -0.05
N ARG A 72 1.16 -3.47 -1.15
CA ARG A 72 1.74 -2.95 -2.39
C ARG A 72 0.89 -1.80 -2.91
N ALA A 73 1.55 -0.82 -3.52
CA ALA A 73 0.92 0.30 -4.21
C ALA A 73 0.77 0.00 -5.70
N TYR A 74 -0.38 0.36 -6.25
CA TYR A 74 -0.79 0.05 -7.61
C TYR A 74 -1.26 1.31 -8.35
N SER A 75 -1.16 1.29 -9.68
CA SER A 75 -1.73 2.35 -10.53
C SER A 75 -3.25 2.34 -10.65
N GLY A 76 -3.94 1.31 -10.13
CA GLY A 76 -5.39 1.17 -10.29
C GLY A 76 -5.99 0.03 -9.44
N SER A 77 -7.31 -0.10 -9.51
CA SER A 77 -8.12 -0.99 -8.66
C SER A 77 -8.19 -2.45 -9.12
N ALA A 78 -7.84 -2.76 -10.36
CA ALA A 78 -8.13 -4.06 -10.99
C ALA A 78 -6.88 -4.76 -11.56
N GLY A 79 -7.09 -6.00 -12.03
CA GLY A 79 -6.09 -6.79 -12.73
C GLY A 79 -5.54 -6.04 -13.96
N GLY A 80 -4.22 -6.11 -14.15
CA GLY A 80 -3.50 -5.34 -15.17
C GLY A 80 -2.91 -4.01 -14.70
N ALA A 81 -3.28 -3.51 -13.52
CA ALA A 81 -2.58 -2.36 -12.95
C ALA A 81 -1.15 -2.74 -12.50
N THR A 82 -0.21 -1.82 -12.70
CA THR A 82 1.19 -2.01 -12.33
C THR A 82 1.35 -1.99 -10.82
N ASN A 83 2.03 -3.00 -10.28
CA ASN A 83 2.52 -3.02 -8.91
C ASN A 83 3.87 -2.29 -8.86
N TYR A 84 3.98 -1.22 -8.08
CA TYR A 84 5.19 -0.41 -7.93
C TYR A 84 5.98 -0.74 -6.65
N GLY A 85 5.61 -1.79 -5.93
CA GLY A 85 6.22 -2.17 -4.67
C GLY A 85 5.45 -1.65 -3.46
N GLY A 86 6.06 -1.78 -2.28
CA GLY A 86 5.46 -1.43 -1.00
C GLY A 86 6.34 -1.97 0.13
N ALA A 87 5.74 -2.31 1.27
CA ALA A 87 6.47 -2.86 2.40
C ALA A 87 5.86 -4.16 2.91
N ASP A 88 6.70 -4.97 3.53
CA ASP A 88 6.27 -6.19 4.23
C ASP A 88 5.71 -5.83 5.61
N LEU A 89 4.81 -6.68 6.09
CA LEU A 89 4.09 -6.54 7.34
C LEU A 89 4.36 -7.77 8.21
N THR A 90 4.05 -7.67 9.50
CA THR A 90 3.98 -8.88 10.33
C THR A 90 2.85 -9.76 9.82
N SER A 91 3.15 -11.02 9.51
CA SER A 91 2.18 -11.96 8.97
C SER A 91 0.98 -12.15 9.91
N GLN A 92 -0.22 -11.99 9.38
CA GLN A 92 -1.49 -12.21 10.07
C GLN A 92 -2.35 -13.19 9.27
N ASN A 93 -2.64 -14.34 9.88
CA ASN A 93 -3.51 -15.36 9.30
C ASN A 93 -4.99 -15.09 9.65
N PHE A 94 -5.86 -15.24 8.67
CA PHE A 94 -7.30 -15.09 8.80
C PHE A 94 -7.98 -16.45 8.61
N ALA A 95 -8.18 -17.20 9.70
CA ALA A 95 -8.87 -18.50 9.65
C ALA A 95 -10.35 -18.39 9.21
N SER A 96 -10.97 -17.23 9.43
CA SER A 96 -12.31 -16.87 8.94
C SER A 96 -12.24 -15.51 8.26
N SER A 97 -13.24 -15.17 7.44
CA SER A 97 -13.31 -13.84 6.83
C SER A 97 -13.32 -12.75 7.90
N GLY A 98 -12.58 -11.67 7.67
CA GLY A 98 -12.48 -10.56 8.62
C GLY A 98 -11.96 -9.30 7.94
N THR A 99 -11.49 -8.35 8.73
CA THR A 99 -10.92 -7.10 8.21
C THR A 99 -9.48 -6.91 8.65
N TYR A 100 -8.68 -6.29 7.79
CA TYR A 100 -7.34 -5.82 8.11
C TYR A 100 -7.30 -4.30 7.95
N THR A 101 -6.90 -3.60 9.01
CA THR A 101 -6.73 -2.14 8.98
C THR A 101 -5.26 -1.82 8.77
N LEU A 102 -4.94 -1.28 7.59
CA LEU A 102 -3.62 -0.74 7.30
C LEU A 102 -3.57 0.71 7.83
N LEU A 103 -2.79 0.91 8.90
CA LEU A 103 -2.68 2.21 9.57
C LEU A 103 -1.90 3.21 8.72
N ALA A 104 -2.46 4.38 8.47
CA ALA A 104 -1.82 5.48 7.76
C ALA A 104 -0.53 5.92 8.43
N ALA A 105 -0.53 6.02 9.77
CA ALA A 105 0.62 6.44 10.55
C ALA A 105 1.84 5.52 10.39
N SER A 106 1.61 4.23 10.09
CA SER A 106 2.66 3.23 9.92
C SER A 106 2.92 2.87 8.45
N THR A 107 2.24 3.51 7.52
CA THR A 107 2.36 3.26 6.08
C THR A 107 3.00 4.45 5.40
N SER A 108 4.05 4.21 4.63
CA SER A 108 4.71 5.26 3.86
C SER A 108 5.44 4.73 2.65
N ILE A 109 5.60 5.59 1.65
CA ILE A 109 6.61 5.46 0.61
C ILE A 109 7.67 6.50 0.90
N SER A 110 8.93 6.08 0.93
CA SER A 110 10.07 6.92 1.29
C SER A 110 11.11 6.87 0.18
N HIS A 111 11.49 8.04 -0.31
CA HIS A 111 12.61 8.23 -1.23
C HIS A 111 13.79 8.80 -0.43
N SER A 112 14.95 8.16 -0.50
CA SER A 112 16.16 8.50 0.27
C SER A 112 17.42 8.36 -0.58
#